data_AF-A0A4U9CXJ4-F1
#
_entry.id   AF-A0A4U9CXJ4-F1
#
_cell.length_a   1.000
_cell.length_b   1.000
_cell.length_c   1.000
_cell.angle_alpha   90.00
_cell.angle_beta   90.00
_cell.angle_gamma   90.00
#
_symmetry.space_group_name_H-M   'P 1'
#
loop_
_entity.id
_entity.type
_entity.pdbx_description
1 polymer ?
#
loop_
_entity_poly.entity_id
_entity_poly.type
_entity_poly.pdbx_seq_one_letter_code
_entity_poly.pdbx_strand_id
1 'polypeptide(L)'
;MNSLDTLSSKPHHYIEIAGEDLQFRQVNVDDLTLTGNQIGAAAGYKPDQLPVILQLLANGTLESLSPGELARPGADNNKFIVVISDRTYFFSVDGERLEWPFNQITGHTVRKLGEVAEGKRLLLEKEDSADEEIQGHQFVSLEPEGVERFISRDPVWEAQCAG
;
A
#
# COMPACT_ATOMS: atom_id res chain seq x y z
N MET A 1 48.67 6.96 -22.74
CA MET A 1 47.65 7.80 -23.39
C MET A 1 47.04 6.95 -24.49
N ASN A 2 45.79 6.51 -24.50
CA ASN A 2 44.59 6.96 -23.79
C ASN A 2 43.76 5.76 -23.30
N SER A 3 43.17 5.96 -22.12
CA SER A 3 42.02 5.24 -21.59
C SER A 3 40.84 5.43 -22.54
N LEU A 4 40.14 4.35 -22.86
CA LEU A 4 38.73 4.41 -23.24
C LEU A 4 37.99 3.67 -22.15
N ASP A 5 37.42 4.49 -21.28
CA ASP A 5 36.55 4.12 -20.18
C ASP A 5 35.45 3.20 -20.68
N THR A 6 35.53 1.93 -20.31
CA THR A 6 34.36 1.08 -20.24
C THR A 6 33.48 1.68 -19.15
N LEU A 7 32.50 2.49 -19.55
CA LEU A 7 31.35 2.85 -18.74
C LEU A 7 30.68 1.53 -18.33
N SER A 8 31.12 0.98 -17.20
CA SER A 8 30.38 -0.02 -16.46
C SER A 8 29.07 0.67 -16.09
N SER A 9 28.02 0.43 -16.88
CA SER A 9 26.68 0.84 -16.51
C SER A 9 26.35 0.07 -15.25
N LYS A 10 26.60 0.68 -14.08
CA LYS A 10 26.12 0.13 -12.82
C LYS A 10 24.62 -0.13 -13.02
N PRO A 11 24.11 -1.31 -12.65
CA PRO A 11 22.68 -1.56 -12.70
C PRO A 11 21.98 -0.43 -11.94
N HIS A 12 21.05 0.25 -12.62
CA HIS A 12 20.20 1.24 -11.96
C HIS A 12 19.15 0.48 -11.17
N HIS A 13 19.34 0.41 -9.86
CA HIS A 13 18.35 -0.14 -8.94
C HIS A 13 17.35 0.95 -8.58
N TYR A 14 16.08 0.56 -8.50
CA TYR A 14 15.03 1.43 -8.00
C TYR A 14 14.12 0.67 -7.05
N ILE A 15 13.58 1.42 -6.09
CA ILE A 15 12.45 1.00 -5.26
C ILE A 15 11.25 1.89 -5.58
N GLU A 16 10.08 1.44 -5.20
CA GLU A 16 8.84 2.18 -5.33
C GLU A 16 8.39 2.63 -3.94
N ILE A 17 8.18 3.93 -3.75
CA ILE A 17 7.76 4.50 -2.47
C ILE A 17 6.42 5.21 -2.63
N ALA A 18 5.49 4.99 -1.71
CA ALA A 18 4.22 5.70 -1.61
C ALA A 18 4.02 6.32 -0.23
N GLY A 19 3.08 7.27 -0.13
CA GLY A 19 2.60 7.84 1.12
C GLY A 19 1.16 7.40 1.43
N GLU A 20 0.37 8.30 2.01
CA GLU A 20 -1.04 8.10 2.37
C GLU A 20 -1.98 7.84 1.19
N ASP A 21 -1.60 8.28 -0.01
CA ASP A 21 -2.38 8.13 -1.23
C ASP A 21 -2.14 6.79 -1.95
N LEU A 22 -1.19 5.99 -1.45
CA LEU A 22 -0.70 4.75 -2.06
C LEU A 22 -0.26 4.92 -3.54
N GLN A 23 0.16 6.14 -3.92
CA GLN A 23 0.73 6.42 -5.23
C GLN A 23 2.23 6.18 -5.22
N PHE A 24 2.66 5.14 -5.92
CA PHE A 24 4.07 4.74 -5.94
C PHE A 24 4.86 5.59 -6.92
N ARG A 25 5.98 6.13 -6.44
CA ARG A 25 7.01 6.79 -7.23
C ARG A 25 8.31 5.99 -7.19
N GLN A 26 9.00 5.94 -8.31
CA GLN A 26 10.32 5.30 -8.39
C GLN A 26 11.39 6.18 -7.73
N VAL A 27 12.26 5.54 -6.95
CA VAL A 27 13.42 6.18 -6.31
C VAL A 27 14.65 5.34 -6.61
N ASN A 28 15.66 5.96 -7.21
CA ASN A 28 16.93 5.31 -7.50
C ASN A 28 17.70 5.04 -6.20
N VAL A 29 18.29 3.85 -6.12
CA VAL A 29 19.10 3.39 -4.99
C VAL A 29 20.36 2.70 -5.52
N ASP A 30 21.38 2.59 -4.67
CA ASP A 30 22.66 1.98 -5.06
C ASP A 30 22.55 0.46 -5.19
N ASP A 31 21.76 -0.19 -4.33
CA ASP A 31 21.42 -1.60 -4.36
C ASP A 31 20.06 -1.86 -3.68
N LEU A 32 19.57 -3.11 -3.73
CA LEU A 32 18.28 -3.52 -3.17
C LEU A 32 18.38 -4.11 -1.74
N THR A 33 19.55 -4.01 -1.10
CA THR A 33 19.81 -4.46 0.28
C THR A 33 19.68 -3.28 1.23
N LEU A 34 18.45 -2.77 1.37
CA LEU A 34 18.18 -1.53 2.10
C LEU A 34 17.62 -1.81 3.49
N THR A 35 18.08 -1.03 4.47
CA THR A 35 17.49 -0.95 5.80
C THR A 35 16.28 0.00 5.83
N GLY A 36 15.43 -0.13 6.84
CA GLY A 36 14.33 0.82 7.08
C GLY A 36 14.80 2.29 7.07
N ASN A 37 15.94 2.59 7.70
CA ASN A 37 16.51 3.94 7.70
C ASN A 37 16.90 4.43 6.30
N GLN A 38 17.48 3.57 5.46
CA GLN A 38 17.84 3.94 4.09
C GLN A 38 16.60 4.18 3.23
N ILE A 39 15.54 3.39 3.42
CA ILE A 39 14.25 3.57 2.75
C ILE A 39 13.59 4.88 3.21
N GLY A 40 13.60 5.16 4.52
CA GLY A 40 13.12 6.42 5.08
C GLY A 40 13.85 7.63 4.52
N ALA A 41 15.18 7.56 4.41
CA ALA A 41 16.00 8.61 3.81
C ALA A 41 15.71 8.77 2.30
N ALA A 42 15.54 7.67 1.55
CA ALA A 42 15.16 7.68 0.14
C ALA A 42 13.77 8.30 -0.09
N ALA A 43 12.87 8.16 0.90
CA ALA A 43 11.58 8.83 0.91
C ALA A 43 11.66 10.33 1.25
N GLY A 44 12.82 10.82 1.71
CA GLY A 44 13.05 12.23 2.04
C GLY A 44 12.89 12.57 3.53
N TYR A 45 12.71 11.57 4.39
CA TYR A 45 12.57 11.77 5.83
C TYR A 45 13.93 11.83 6.53
N LYS A 46 13.98 12.63 7.59
CA LYS A 46 15.09 12.65 8.55
C LYS A 46 14.85 11.61 9.66
N PRO A 47 15.92 11.07 10.29
CA PRO A 47 15.77 10.09 11.37
C PRO A 47 14.96 10.56 12.58
N ASP A 48 15.01 11.85 12.91
CA ASP A 48 14.27 12.44 14.04
C ASP A 48 12.76 12.61 13.78
N GLN A 49 12.33 12.45 12.53
CA GLN A 49 10.91 12.39 12.19
C GLN A 49 10.28 11.04 12.50
N LEU A 50 11.08 10.02 12.82
CA LEU A 50 10.63 8.67 13.19
C LEU A 50 9.58 8.10 12.21
N PRO A 51 9.86 8.06 10.90
CA PRO A 51 8.91 7.52 9.94
C PRO A 51 8.63 6.04 10.23
N VAL A 52 7.39 5.64 9.98
CA VAL A 52 6.98 4.24 9.86
C VAL A 52 7.30 3.79 8.44
N ILE A 53 7.99 2.66 8.31
CA ILE A 53 8.32 2.03 7.04
C ILE A 53 7.53 0.74 6.97
N LEU A 54 6.66 0.61 5.97
CA LEU A 54 5.96 -0.63 5.67
C LEU A 54 6.44 -1.16 4.32
N GLN A 55 6.79 -2.44 4.25
CA GLN A 55 7.06 -3.13 3.00
C GLN A 55 5.77 -3.80 2.51
N LEU A 56 5.39 -3.53 1.27
CA LEU A 56 4.29 -4.24 0.60
C LEU A 56 4.86 -5.51 -0.04
N LEU A 57 4.45 -6.66 0.49
CA LEU A 57 4.86 -7.96 -0.01
C LEU A 57 4.03 -8.38 -1.23
N ALA A 58 4.54 -9.35 -1.99
CA ALA A 58 3.90 -9.88 -3.20
C ALA A 58 2.48 -10.44 -2.99
N ASN A 59 2.12 -10.80 -1.75
CA ASN A 59 0.80 -11.30 -1.36
C ASN A 59 -0.15 -10.19 -0.84
N GLY A 60 0.20 -8.91 -1.03
CA GLY A 60 -0.60 -7.77 -0.55
C GLY A 60 -0.42 -7.43 0.93
N THR A 61 0.28 -8.26 1.72
CA THR A 61 0.52 -7.97 3.15
C THR A 61 1.47 -6.79 3.32
N LEU A 62 1.14 -5.90 4.26
CA LEU A 62 2.05 -4.87 4.75
C LEU A 62 2.81 -5.40 5.95
N GLU A 63 4.13 -5.33 5.89
CA GLU A 63 5.01 -5.66 7.02
C GLU A 63 5.76 -4.42 7.49
N SER A 64 5.73 -4.17 8.80
CA SER A 64 6.53 -3.12 9.41
C SER A 64 8.01 -3.47 9.38
N LEU A 65 8.83 -2.52 8.94
CA LEU A 65 10.27 -2.64 8.88
C LEU A 65 10.93 -1.72 9.91
N SER A 66 11.70 -2.29 10.83
CA SER A 66 12.41 -1.50 11.84
C SER A 66 13.55 -0.69 11.21
N PRO A 67 13.99 0.43 11.83
CA PRO A 67 15.04 1.29 11.28
C PRO A 67 16.33 0.59 10.83
N GLY A 68 16.81 -0.40 11.60
CA GLY A 68 18.04 -1.15 11.29
C GLY A 68 17.80 -2.49 10.59
N GLU A 69 16.54 -2.85 10.33
CA GLU A 69 16.16 -4.11 9.72
C GLU A 69 16.26 -4.03 8.20
N LEU A 70 16.76 -5.09 7.57
CA LEU A 70 16.83 -5.21 6.12
C LEU A 70 15.45 -5.58 5.55
N ALA A 71 15.05 -4.87 4.49
CA ALA A 71 13.88 -5.22 3.72
C ALA A 71 13.97 -6.66 3.19
N ARG A 72 12.81 -7.34 3.09
CA ARG A 72 12.77 -8.67 2.47
C ARG A 72 13.20 -8.57 1.01
N PRO A 73 14.11 -9.42 0.54
CA PRO A 73 14.53 -9.43 -0.85
C PRO A 73 13.41 -10.00 -1.74
N GLY A 74 13.45 -9.65 -3.03
CA GLY A 74 12.53 -10.17 -4.04
C GLY A 74 12.21 -9.11 -5.09
N ALA A 75 12.05 -9.52 -6.35
CA ALA A 75 11.70 -8.60 -7.43
C ALA A 75 10.34 -7.91 -7.18
N ASP A 76 9.40 -8.63 -6.58
CA ASP A 76 8.05 -8.15 -6.28
C ASP A 76 7.94 -7.46 -4.90
N ASN A 77 9.04 -7.45 -4.12
CA ASN A 77 9.09 -6.89 -2.76
C ASN A 77 9.79 -5.52 -2.72
N ASN A 78 9.77 -4.77 -3.82
CA ASN A 78 10.46 -3.48 -3.98
C ASN A 78 9.57 -2.26 -3.67
N LYS A 79 8.37 -2.48 -3.10
CA LYS A 79 7.37 -1.45 -2.80
C LYS A 79 7.33 -1.16 -1.31
N PHE A 80 7.37 0.13 -0.97
CA PHE A 80 7.37 0.62 0.40
C PHE A 80 6.36 1.75 0.58
N ILE A 81 5.78 1.82 1.77
CA ILE A 81 4.99 2.94 2.25
C ILE A 81 5.79 3.60 3.36
N VAL A 82 6.04 4.91 3.25
CA VAL A 82 6.84 5.65 4.23
C VAL A 82 6.09 6.88 4.70
N VAL A 83 5.72 6.88 5.98
CA VAL A 83 4.72 7.81 6.53
C VAL A 83 5.05 8.19 7.97
N ILE A 84 4.42 9.26 8.47
CA ILE A 84 4.42 9.58 9.89
C ILE A 84 3.11 9.09 10.48
N SER A 85 3.18 8.15 11.42
CA SER A 85 2.02 7.65 12.14
C SER A 85 2.41 7.17 13.52
N ASP A 86 1.47 7.26 14.47
CA ASP A 86 1.64 6.79 15.85
C ASP A 86 0.91 5.45 16.11
N ARG A 87 0.14 4.95 15.15
CA ARG A 87 -0.66 3.72 15.29
C ARG A 87 -1.00 3.07 13.95
N THR A 88 -1.41 1.81 14.03
CA THR A 88 -1.94 1.04 12.91
C THR A 88 -3.44 0.84 13.09
N TYR A 89 -4.20 1.02 12.02
CA TYR A 89 -5.63 0.74 11.95
C TYR A 89 -5.86 -0.59 11.26
N PHE A 90 -6.86 -1.33 11.75
CA PHE A 90 -7.28 -2.59 11.13
C PHE A 90 -8.56 -2.39 10.34
N PHE A 91 -8.64 -3.04 9.19
CA PHE A 91 -9.85 -3.18 8.40
C PHE A 91 -9.93 -4.61 7.88
N SER A 92 -11.02 -5.00 7.25
CA SER A 92 -11.08 -6.29 6.56
C SER A 92 -11.64 -6.17 5.15
N VAL A 93 -11.23 -7.08 4.28
CA VAL A 93 -11.80 -7.26 2.94
C VAL A 93 -12.16 -8.73 2.80
N ASP A 94 -13.43 -9.03 2.53
CA ASP A 94 -13.94 -10.41 2.37
C ASP A 94 -13.60 -11.34 3.57
N GLY A 95 -13.53 -10.75 4.76
CA GLY A 95 -13.23 -11.46 6.01
C GLY A 95 -11.73 -11.60 6.33
N GLU A 96 -10.84 -11.21 5.41
CA GLU A 96 -9.40 -11.14 5.66
C GLU A 96 -9.04 -9.81 6.33
N ARG A 97 -8.31 -9.89 7.45
CA ARG A 97 -7.88 -8.70 8.20
C ARG A 97 -6.61 -8.11 7.58
N LEU A 98 -6.64 -6.80 7.35
CA LEU A 98 -5.56 -6.00 6.79
C LEU A 98 -5.21 -4.82 7.69
N GLU A 99 -4.07 -4.21 7.43
CA GLU A 99 -3.49 -3.10 8.20
C GLU A 99 -3.32 -1.85 7.35
N TRP A 100 -3.54 -0.68 7.95
CA TRP A 100 -3.30 0.61 7.32
C TRP A 100 -2.78 1.65 8.34
N PRO A 101 -1.73 2.44 8.01
CA PRO A 101 -1.12 3.35 8.98
C PRO A 101 -1.86 4.69 9.14
N PHE A 102 -3.02 4.88 8.51
CA PHE A 102 -3.83 6.10 8.65
C PHE A 102 -5.26 5.81 9.07
N ASN A 103 -5.84 6.81 9.72
CA ASN A 103 -7.23 6.80 10.13
C ASN A 103 -8.22 6.96 8.96
N GLN A 104 -7.72 7.29 7.77
CA GLN A 104 -8.50 7.40 6.54
C GLN A 104 -7.91 6.49 5.47
N ILE A 105 -8.79 5.83 4.72
CA ILE A 105 -8.42 4.95 3.63
C ILE A 105 -9.30 5.25 2.41
N THR A 106 -8.70 5.24 1.22
CA THR A 106 -9.47 5.39 -0.03
C THR A 106 -9.99 4.05 -0.51
N GLY A 107 -11.11 4.03 -1.23
CA GLY A 107 -11.59 2.81 -1.90
C GLY A 107 -10.54 2.18 -2.83
N HIS A 108 -9.68 2.99 -3.47
CA HIS A 108 -8.56 2.51 -4.26
C HIS A 108 -7.54 1.74 -3.41
N THR A 109 -7.16 2.30 -2.25
CA THR A 109 -6.25 1.64 -1.29
C THR A 109 -6.85 0.33 -0.79
N VAL A 110 -8.12 0.31 -0.40
CA VAL A 110 -8.82 -0.91 0.04
C VAL A 110 -8.75 -1.99 -1.03
N ARG A 111 -9.08 -1.64 -2.30
CA ARG A 111 -9.04 -2.60 -3.41
C ARG A 111 -7.65 -3.17 -3.64
N LYS A 112 -6.63 -2.31 -3.56
CA LYS A 112 -5.24 -2.70 -3.82
C LYS A 112 -4.69 -3.63 -2.73
N LEU A 113 -4.99 -3.35 -1.47
CA LEU A 113 -4.52 -4.16 -0.34
C LEU A 113 -5.31 -5.46 -0.19
N GLY A 114 -6.62 -5.44 -0.45
CA GLY A 114 -7.48 -6.63 -0.41
C GLY A 114 -7.60 -7.37 -1.74
N GLU A 115 -6.70 -7.10 -2.69
CA GLU A 115 -6.64 -7.73 -4.02
C GLU A 115 -8.01 -7.79 -4.76
N VAL A 116 -8.83 -6.75 -4.58
CA VAL A 116 -10.17 -6.69 -5.16
C VAL A 116 -10.07 -6.33 -6.64
N ALA A 117 -10.53 -7.23 -7.50
CA ALA A 117 -10.57 -7.03 -8.94
C ALA A 117 -11.36 -5.75 -9.33
N GLU A 118 -10.89 -5.05 -10.37
CA GLU A 118 -11.45 -3.77 -10.84
C GLU A 118 -12.95 -3.87 -11.20
N GLY A 119 -13.39 -5.00 -11.75
CA GLY A 119 -14.79 -5.22 -12.14
C GLY A 119 -15.76 -5.49 -10.98
N LYS A 120 -15.27 -5.69 -9.76
CA LYS A 120 -16.12 -5.94 -8.59
C LYS A 120 -16.59 -4.64 -7.95
N ARG A 121 -17.77 -4.68 -7.33
CA ARG A 121 -18.24 -3.64 -6.40
C ARG A 121 -17.51 -3.80 -5.07
N LEU A 122 -17.24 -2.68 -4.41
CA LEU A 122 -16.68 -2.63 -3.06
C LEU A 122 -17.74 -2.03 -2.15
N LEU A 123 -18.17 -2.78 -1.15
CA LEU A 123 -19.21 -2.38 -0.20
C LEU A 123 -18.59 -2.25 1.19
N LEU A 124 -18.99 -1.25 1.96
CA LEU A 124 -18.71 -1.12 3.39
C LEU A 124 -19.95 -1.57 4.17
N GLU A 125 -19.79 -2.59 5.01
CA GLU A 125 -20.86 -3.10 5.89
C GLU A 125 -21.28 -2.01 6.88
N LYS A 126 -22.59 -1.83 7.06
CA LYS A 126 -23.18 -0.91 8.05
C LYS A 126 -24.11 -1.70 8.95
N GLU A 127 -23.97 -1.55 10.27
CA GLU A 127 -24.82 -2.29 11.23
C GLU A 127 -26.29 -1.86 11.16
N ASP A 128 -26.54 -0.54 11.09
CA ASP A 128 -27.89 0.04 11.20
C ASP A 128 -28.52 0.45 9.86
N SER A 129 -27.84 0.18 8.74
CA SER A 129 -28.32 0.60 7.41
C SER A 129 -27.83 -0.33 6.31
N ALA A 130 -28.28 -0.11 5.07
CA ALA A 130 -27.78 -0.88 3.93
C ALA A 130 -26.29 -0.62 3.70
N ASP A 131 -25.58 -1.65 3.23
CA ASP A 131 -24.18 -1.56 2.85
C ASP A 131 -23.93 -0.39 1.89
N GLU A 132 -22.87 0.35 2.15
CA GLU A 132 -22.51 1.54 1.38
C GLU A 132 -21.54 1.16 0.26
N GLU A 133 -21.84 1.51 -0.99
CA GLU A 133 -20.89 1.29 -2.09
C GLU A 133 -19.79 2.34 -2.11
N ILE A 134 -18.54 1.89 -2.02
CA ILE A 134 -17.36 2.73 -1.91
C ILE A 134 -16.68 2.90 -3.27
N GLN A 135 -16.60 4.15 -3.72
CA GLN A 135 -15.89 4.51 -4.95
C GLN A 135 -14.38 4.57 -4.75
N GLY A 136 -13.59 4.42 -5.82
CA GLY A 136 -12.12 4.38 -5.71
C GLY A 136 -11.49 5.63 -5.07
N HIS A 137 -12.07 6.82 -5.31
CA HIS A 137 -11.60 8.09 -4.76
C HIS A 137 -12.25 8.45 -3.41
N GLN A 138 -13.22 7.67 -2.95
CA GLN A 138 -13.95 7.96 -1.72
C GLN A 138 -13.08 7.60 -0.51
N PHE A 139 -13.03 8.52 0.46
CA PHE A 139 -12.40 8.30 1.75
C PHE A 139 -13.37 7.67 2.73
N VAL A 140 -12.86 6.71 3.50
CA VAL A 140 -13.55 6.04 4.62
C VAL A 140 -12.71 6.24 5.88
N SER A 141 -13.35 6.58 6.99
CA SER A 141 -12.69 6.67 8.30
C SER A 141 -12.60 5.29 8.94
N LEU A 142 -11.43 4.97 9.50
CA LEU A 142 -11.12 3.81 10.31
C LEU A 142 -11.04 4.16 11.82
N GLU A 143 -11.38 5.40 12.19
CA GLU A 143 -11.43 5.83 13.60
C GLU A 143 -12.54 5.24 14.46
N PRO A 144 -13.74 4.90 13.91
CA PRO A 144 -14.79 4.31 14.71
C PRO A 144 -14.33 3.10 15.53
N GLU A 145 -15.04 2.82 16.62
CA GLU A 145 -14.76 1.63 17.42
C GLU A 145 -15.11 0.38 16.60
N GLY A 146 -14.13 -0.52 16.46
CA GLY A 146 -14.31 -1.78 15.75
C GLY A 146 -13.30 -1.96 14.62
N VAL A 147 -13.70 -2.72 13.61
CA VAL A 147 -12.92 -2.99 12.41
C VAL A 147 -13.85 -2.80 11.24
N GLU A 148 -13.49 -1.90 10.34
CA GLU A 148 -14.31 -1.60 9.17
C GLU A 148 -14.25 -2.76 8.19
N ARG A 149 -15.42 -3.25 7.80
CA ARG A 149 -15.57 -4.46 7.00
C ARG A 149 -15.98 -4.12 5.58
N PHE A 150 -15.09 -4.40 4.65
CA PHE A 150 -15.35 -4.27 3.23
C PHE A 150 -15.67 -5.62 2.61
N ILE A 151 -16.60 -5.62 1.65
CA ILE A 151 -17.07 -6.82 0.96
C ILE A 151 -16.95 -6.58 -0.55
N SER A 152 -16.32 -7.50 -1.25
CA SER A 152 -16.31 -7.51 -2.70
C SER A 152 -17.52 -8.28 -3.25
N ARG A 153 -18.20 -7.71 -4.24
CA ARG A 153 -19.34 -8.35 -4.91
C ARG A 153 -19.16 -8.30 -6.41
N ASP A 154 -19.62 -9.34 -7.10
CA ASP A 154 -19.75 -9.30 -8.54
C ASP A 154 -20.69 -8.17 -8.96
N PRO A 155 -20.46 -7.56 -10.13
CA PRO A 155 -21.35 -6.52 -10.64
C PRO A 155 -22.75 -7.13 -10.82
N VAL A 156 -23.76 -6.43 -10.33
CA VAL A 156 -25.15 -6.80 -10.60
C VAL A 156 -25.42 -6.40 -12.05
N TRP A 157 -25.48 -7.39 -12.94
CA TRP A 157 -26.03 -7.16 -14.26
C TRP A 157 -27.56 -7.10 -14.10
N GLU A 158 -28.16 -5.94 -14.30
CA GLU A 158 -29.59 -5.90 -14.56
C GLU A 158 -29.80 -6.55 -15.93
N ALA A 159 -30.36 -7.75 -15.93
CA ALA A 159 -30.95 -8.32 -17.13
C ALA A 159 -31.99 -7.31 -17.63
N GLN A 160 -31.73 -6.64 -18.75
CA GLN A 160 -32.83 -6.09 -19.53
C GLN A 160 -33.62 -7.29 -20.05
N CYS A 161 -34.64 -7.72 -19.31
CA CYS A 161 -35.67 -8.61 -19.82
C CYS A 161 -36.42 -7.86 -20.93
N ALA A 162 -35.92 -7.98 -22.17
CA ALA A 162 -36.70 -7.74 -23.36
C ALA A 162 -37.43 -9.06 -23.69
N GLY A 163 -38.74 -9.08 -23.43
CA GLY A 163 -39.64 -10.18 -23.75
C GLY A 163 -41.09 -9.76 -23.56
#